data_AF-B1VX83-F1
#
_entry.id   AF-B1VX83-F1
#
_cell.length_a   1.000
_cell.length_b   1.000
_cell.length_c   1.000
_cell.angle_alpha   90.00
_cell.angle_beta   90.00
_cell.angle_gamma   90.00
#
_symmetry.space_group_name_H-M   'P 1'
#
loop_
_entity.id
_entity.type
_entity.pdbx_description
1 polymer ?
#
loop_
_entity_poly.entity_id
_entity_poly.type
_entity_poly.pdbx_seq_one_letter_code
_entity_poly.pdbx_strand_id
1 'polypeptide(L)'
;MIPGVAASLLVRGKIFSHTSLGGDEQPDLHPAVREFLDALPVAEREPFMGYCAESALISDQLWSLDRQRVDGATSTLDEGAGHLAGALLVAKKIRGHGDPEHGTPAQVCRSCSALLDRLHVTVMDT
;
A
#
# COMPACT_ATOMS: atom_id res chain seq x y z
N MET A 1 10.41 2.50 -17.83
CA MET A 1 10.92 2.41 -16.45
C MET A 1 10.45 1.08 -15.88
N ILE A 2 11.33 0.31 -15.23
CA ILE A 2 10.93 -0.92 -14.54
C ILE A 2 10.55 -0.51 -13.10
N PRO A 3 9.36 -0.84 -12.59
CA PRO A 3 9.01 -0.56 -11.19
C PRO A 3 10.00 -1.27 -10.26
N GLY A 4 10.25 -0.73 -9.07
CA GLY A 4 11.22 -1.31 -8.13
C GLY A 4 10.67 -2.48 -7.30
N VAL A 5 9.36 -2.51 -7.09
CA VAL A 5 8.66 -3.46 -6.20
C VAL A 5 7.30 -3.85 -6.80
N ALA A 6 6.90 -5.10 -6.62
CA ALA A 6 5.51 -5.57 -6.73
C ALA A 6 5.03 -6.00 -5.35
N ALA A 7 3.81 -5.61 -4.98
CA ALA A 7 3.15 -6.09 -3.78
C ALA A 7 1.85 -6.82 -4.12
N SER A 8 1.48 -7.79 -3.30
CA SER A 8 0.17 -8.45 -3.34
C SER A 8 -0.46 -8.43 -1.96
N LEU A 9 -1.74 -8.06 -1.91
CA LEU A 9 -2.55 -7.96 -0.72
C LEU A 9 -3.69 -8.98 -0.79
N LEU A 10 -3.74 -9.88 0.19
CA LEU A 10 -4.83 -10.82 0.39
C LEU A 10 -5.85 -10.21 1.36
N VAL A 11 -7.05 -9.92 0.86
CA VAL A 11 -8.18 -9.41 1.66
C VAL A 11 -9.38 -10.33 1.46
N ARG A 12 -9.88 -10.93 2.55
CA ARG A 12 -11.11 -11.74 2.56
C ARG A 12 -11.19 -12.77 1.41
N GLY A 13 -10.07 -13.47 1.17
CA GLY A 13 -9.96 -14.51 0.13
C GLY A 13 -9.74 -14.00 -1.30
N LYS A 14 -9.55 -12.69 -1.50
CA LYS A 14 -9.21 -12.09 -2.81
C LYS A 14 -7.82 -11.50 -2.78
N ILE A 15 -7.05 -11.71 -3.86
CA ILE A 15 -5.71 -11.15 -4.03
C ILE A 15 -5.79 -9.94 -4.95
N PHE A 16 -5.19 -8.85 -4.52
CA PHE A 16 -4.98 -7.62 -5.29
C PHE A 16 -3.49 -7.38 -5.41
N SER A 17 -3.03 -6.89 -6.56
CA SER A 17 -1.60 -6.66 -6.80
C SER A 17 -1.36 -5.30 -7.42
N HIS A 18 -0.28 -4.66 -7.01
CA HIS A 18 0.16 -3.38 -7.56
C HIS A 18 1.70 -3.37 -7.65
N THR A 19 2.25 -2.54 -8.52
CA THR A 19 3.69 -2.23 -8.54
C THR A 19 3.97 -0.88 -7.90
N SER A 20 5.21 -0.60 -7.52
CA SER A 20 5.60 0.77 -7.14
C SER A 20 5.21 1.74 -8.27
N LEU A 21 4.66 2.88 -7.90
CA LEU A 21 4.25 3.92 -8.83
C LEU A 21 5.46 4.65 -9.39
N GLY A 22 5.33 5.17 -10.59
CA GLY A 22 6.34 6.01 -11.24
C GLY A 22 5.68 7.11 -12.05
N GLY A 23 6.48 8.06 -12.51
CA GLY A 23 6.01 9.26 -13.21
C GLY A 23 6.15 10.52 -12.34
N ASP A 24 5.99 11.68 -12.98
CA ASP A 24 6.16 12.99 -12.34
C ASP A 24 4.89 13.47 -11.63
N GLU A 25 3.74 12.88 -11.96
CA GLU A 25 2.47 13.21 -11.32
C GLU A 25 2.39 12.62 -9.91
N GLN A 26 1.67 13.33 -9.03
CA GLN A 26 1.44 12.86 -7.68
C GLN A 26 0.44 11.68 -7.73
N PRO A 27 0.76 10.55 -7.07
CA PRO A 27 -0.14 9.40 -6.99
C PRO A 27 -1.54 9.78 -6.51
N ASP A 28 -2.58 9.27 -7.16
CA ASP A 28 -3.97 9.47 -6.72
C ASP A 28 -4.31 8.54 -5.55
N LEU A 29 -3.75 8.83 -4.38
CA LEU A 29 -4.03 8.09 -3.15
C LEU A 29 -5.36 8.53 -2.55
N HIS A 30 -6.02 7.57 -1.91
CA HIS A 30 -7.23 7.84 -1.15
C HIS A 30 -6.97 8.92 -0.08
N PRO A 31 -7.88 9.90 0.12
CA PRO A 31 -7.66 11.03 1.03
C PRO A 31 -7.23 10.61 2.45
N ALA A 32 -7.85 9.58 3.02
CA ALA A 32 -7.47 9.08 4.35
C ALA A 32 -6.04 8.51 4.42
N VAL A 33 -5.52 7.93 3.33
CA VAL A 33 -4.12 7.49 3.24
C VAL A 33 -3.20 8.69 3.13
N ARG A 34 -3.54 9.67 2.28
CA ARG A 34 -2.78 10.92 2.15
C ARG A 34 -2.65 11.62 3.50
N GLU A 35 -3.76 11.84 4.19
CA GLU A 35 -3.81 12.53 5.47
C GLU A 35 -2.95 11.83 6.52
N PHE A 36 -3.02 10.49 6.60
CA PHE A 36 -2.19 9.72 7.51
C PHE A 36 -0.70 9.87 7.20
N LEU A 37 -0.32 9.73 5.93
CA LEU A 37 1.05 9.89 5.47
C LEU A 37 1.57 11.31 5.81
N ASP A 38 0.81 12.35 5.52
CA ASP A 38 1.19 13.74 5.77
C ASP A 38 1.32 14.05 7.27
N ALA A 39 0.60 13.32 8.13
CA ALA A 39 0.64 13.44 9.58
C ALA A 39 1.77 12.63 10.24
N LEU A 40 2.51 11.79 9.51
CA LEU A 40 3.56 10.95 10.11
C LEU A 40 4.63 11.79 10.84
N PRO A 41 5.15 11.33 11.99
CA PRO A 41 6.39 11.83 12.57
C PRO A 41 7.55 11.79 11.56
N VAL A 42 8.48 12.75 11.65
CA VAL A 42 9.64 12.84 10.73
C VAL A 42 10.44 11.52 10.67
N ALA A 43 10.56 10.82 11.80
CA ALA A 43 11.27 9.54 11.89
C ALA A 43 10.64 8.42 11.05
N GLU A 44 9.36 8.53 10.67
CA GLU A 44 8.60 7.54 9.91
C GLU A 44 8.35 7.97 8.45
N ARG A 45 8.83 9.15 8.04
CA ARG A 45 8.62 9.68 6.67
C ARG A 45 9.71 9.24 5.71
N GLU A 46 9.34 8.69 4.57
CA GLU A 46 10.24 8.47 3.42
C GLU A 46 10.13 9.58 2.38
N PRO A 47 11.21 9.96 1.68
CA PRO A 47 11.14 10.95 0.60
C PRO A 47 10.19 10.54 -0.55
N PHE A 48 10.01 9.24 -0.75
CA PHE A 48 9.17 8.64 -1.80
C PHE A 48 7.83 8.11 -1.26
N MET A 49 7.43 8.50 -0.04
CA MET A 49 6.18 8.04 0.56
C MET A 49 4.98 8.32 -0.35
N GLY A 50 4.11 7.32 -0.48
CA GLY A 50 2.95 7.39 -1.37
C GLY A 50 3.18 6.88 -2.80
N TYR A 51 4.42 6.65 -3.23
CA TYR A 51 4.72 5.97 -4.51
C TYR A 51 4.90 4.45 -4.36
N CYS A 52 4.68 3.93 -3.16
CA CYS A 52 4.85 2.52 -2.83
C CYS A 52 3.67 1.69 -3.35
N ALA A 53 3.91 0.42 -3.68
CA ALA A 53 2.85 -0.50 -4.11
C ALA A 53 1.82 -0.72 -2.99
N GLU A 54 2.30 -0.72 -1.75
CA GLU A 54 1.55 -0.89 -0.51
C GLU A 54 0.55 0.25 -0.31
N SER A 55 0.99 1.51 -0.40
CA SER A 55 0.10 2.67 -0.29
C SER A 55 -0.95 2.73 -1.42
N ALA A 56 -0.59 2.27 -2.62
CA ALA A 56 -1.52 2.16 -3.74
C ALA A 56 -2.59 1.08 -3.46
N LEU A 57 -2.18 -0.12 -3.04
CA LEU A 57 -3.10 -1.22 -2.69
C LEU A 57 -4.07 -0.83 -1.59
N ILE A 58 -3.59 -0.18 -0.53
CA ILE A 58 -4.46 0.28 0.55
C ILE A 58 -5.44 1.34 0.05
N SER A 59 -4.96 2.29 -0.76
CA SER A 59 -5.83 3.32 -1.37
C SER A 59 -6.92 2.70 -2.24
N ASP A 60 -6.59 1.71 -3.08
CA ASP A 60 -7.55 1.00 -3.93
C ASP A 60 -8.64 0.30 -3.10
N GLN A 61 -8.29 -0.25 -1.94
CA GLN A 61 -9.26 -0.87 -1.04
C GLN A 61 -10.22 0.17 -0.44
N LEU A 62 -9.71 1.34 -0.01
CA LEU A 62 -10.57 2.40 0.50
C LEU A 62 -11.45 3.00 -0.60
N TRP A 63 -10.92 3.25 -1.79
CA TRP A 63 -11.73 3.64 -2.95
C TRP A 63 -12.77 2.59 -3.32
N SER A 64 -12.50 1.31 -3.08
CA SER A 64 -13.49 0.25 -3.25
C SER A 64 -14.60 0.32 -2.20
N LEU A 65 -14.33 0.76 -0.97
CA LEU A 65 -15.35 0.98 0.04
C LEU A 65 -16.21 2.19 -0.33
N ASP A 66 -15.60 3.31 -0.71
CA ASP A 66 -16.28 4.53 -1.15
C ASP A 66 -17.29 4.25 -2.27
N ARG A 67 -16.87 3.50 -3.29
CA ARG A 67 -17.73 3.13 -4.43
C ARG A 67 -18.95 2.27 -4.04
N GLN A 68 -18.94 1.62 -2.87
CA GLN A 68 -20.06 0.83 -2.38
C GLN A 68 -21.04 1.67 -1.55
N ARG A 69 -20.66 2.89 -1.17
CA ARG A 69 -21.49 3.77 -0.35
C ARG A 69 -22.53 4.50 -1.20
N VAL A 70 -23.71 4.65 -0.63
CA VAL A 70 -24.84 5.39 -1.24
C VAL A 70 -24.83 6.86 -0.81
N ASP A 71 -24.23 7.18 0.33
CA ASP A 71 -24.12 8.53 0.88
C ASP A 71 -23.01 9.37 0.23
N GLY A 72 -22.15 8.76 -0.60
CA GLY A 72 -21.03 9.41 -1.28
C GLY A 72 -19.92 9.89 -0.33
N ALA A 73 -19.92 9.44 0.92
CA ALA A 73 -18.89 9.82 1.88
C ALA A 73 -17.57 9.08 1.61
N THR A 74 -16.47 9.72 2.00
CA THR A 74 -15.12 9.14 1.93
C THR A 74 -14.84 8.27 3.14
N SER A 75 -14.29 7.08 2.92
CA SER A 75 -14.02 6.14 4.00
C SER A 75 -12.86 6.56 4.88
N THR A 76 -12.96 6.21 6.16
CA THR A 76 -11.90 6.50 7.15
C THR A 76 -10.89 5.36 7.23
N LEU A 77 -9.74 5.62 7.86
CA LEU A 77 -8.80 4.53 8.18
C LEU A 77 -9.37 3.53 9.19
N ASP A 78 -10.32 3.92 10.04
CA ASP A 78 -10.98 2.97 10.96
C ASP A 78 -11.90 1.99 10.22
N GLU A 79 -12.68 2.50 9.26
CA GLU A 79 -13.46 1.64 8.36
C GLU A 79 -12.54 0.73 7.53
N GLY A 80 -11.42 1.29 7.07
CA GLY A 80 -10.35 0.55 6.40
C GLY A 80 -9.79 -0.58 7.25
N ALA A 81 -9.47 -0.33 8.52
CA ALA A 81 -8.95 -1.33 9.45
C ALA A 81 -9.95 -2.47 9.66
N GLY A 82 -11.25 -2.18 9.77
CA GLY A 82 -12.30 -3.20 9.82
C GLY A 82 -12.42 -4.03 8.54
N HIS A 83 -12.23 -3.41 7.37
CA HIS A 83 -12.22 -4.11 6.08
C HIS A 83 -11.00 -5.03 5.92
N LEU A 84 -9.83 -4.54 6.32
CA LEU A 84 -8.51 -5.15 6.15
C LEU A 84 -8.10 -6.07 7.31
N ALA A 85 -8.93 -6.23 8.34
CA ALA A 85 -8.62 -7.06 9.49
C ALA A 85 -8.20 -8.48 9.07
N GLY A 86 -6.98 -8.88 9.46
CA GLY A 86 -6.39 -10.18 9.11
C GLY A 86 -5.89 -10.30 7.66
N ALA A 87 -5.78 -9.18 6.94
CA ALA A 87 -5.19 -9.16 5.61
C ALA A 87 -3.67 -9.45 5.67
N LEU A 88 -3.16 -10.04 4.60
CA LEU A 88 -1.74 -10.37 4.44
C LEU A 88 -1.15 -9.63 3.25
N LEU A 89 0.06 -9.13 3.39
CA LEU A 89 0.78 -8.45 2.31
C LEU A 89 2.13 -9.11 2.06
N VAL A 90 2.44 -9.39 0.81
CA VAL A 90 3.79 -9.78 0.35
C VAL A 90 4.32 -8.71 -0.58
N ALA A 91 5.60 -8.35 -0.45
CA ALA A 91 6.28 -7.42 -1.34
C ALA A 91 7.56 -8.07 -1.89
N LYS A 92 7.77 -7.97 -3.21
CA LYS A 92 8.90 -8.57 -3.93
C LYS A 92 9.61 -7.51 -4.77
N LYS A 93 10.94 -7.61 -4.85
CA LYS A 93 11.77 -6.74 -5.69
C LYS A 93 11.52 -7.07 -7.16
N ILE A 94 11.38 -6.05 -8.00
CA ILE A 94 11.39 -6.18 -9.46
C ILE A 94 12.72 -5.63 -9.96
N ARG A 95 13.45 -6.45 -10.70
CA ARG A 95 14.75 -6.11 -11.30
C ARG A 95 14.82 -6.49 -12.78
N GLY A 96 15.88 -6.06 -13.45
CA GLY A 96 16.11 -6.43 -14.86
C GLY A 96 16.27 -7.94 -15.05
N HIS A 97 16.18 -8.39 -16.30
CA HIS A 97 16.39 -9.80 -16.63
C HIS A 97 17.80 -10.26 -16.20
N GLY A 98 17.89 -11.43 -15.56
CA GLY A 98 19.14 -12.01 -15.09
C GLY A 98 19.65 -11.45 -13.74
N ASP A 99 18.97 -10.47 -13.16
CA ASP A 99 19.31 -9.96 -11.83
C ASP A 99 18.88 -10.97 -10.74
N PRO A 100 19.81 -11.46 -9.89
CA PRO A 100 19.51 -12.46 -8.87
C PRO A 100 18.60 -11.94 -7.74
N GLU A 101 18.45 -10.62 -7.57
CA GLU A 101 17.51 -10.04 -6.62
C GLU A 101 16.07 -9.97 -7.14
N HIS A 102 15.83 -10.26 -8.43
CA HIS A 102 14.47 -10.28 -8.96
C HIS A 102 13.61 -11.32 -8.22
N GLY A 103 12.46 -10.91 -7.72
CA GLY A 103 11.51 -11.80 -7.04
C GLY A 103 11.89 -12.14 -5.59
N THR A 104 13.01 -11.64 -5.05
CA THR A 104 13.31 -11.78 -3.62
C THR A 104 12.40 -10.84 -2.79
N PRO A 105 12.16 -11.12 -1.50
CA PRO A 105 11.44 -10.20 -0.62
C PRO A 105 11.94 -8.75 -0.71
N ALA A 106 11.00 -7.81 -0.76
CA ALA A 106 11.26 -6.38 -0.64
C ALA A 106 10.85 -5.92 0.75
N GLN A 107 11.74 -5.16 1.40
CA GLN A 107 11.41 -4.53 2.68
C GLN A 107 10.37 -3.43 2.45
N VAL A 108 9.28 -3.48 3.20
CA VAL A 108 8.30 -2.39 3.24
C VAL A 108 8.94 -1.16 3.87
N CYS A 109 8.76 0.01 3.26
CA CYS A 109 9.36 1.25 3.76
C CYS A 109 8.73 1.71 5.07
N ARG A 110 9.44 2.51 5.88
CA ARG A 110 8.98 2.95 7.22
C ARG A 110 7.58 3.59 7.21
N SER A 111 7.26 4.41 6.20
CA SER A 111 5.95 5.07 6.10
C SER A 111 4.82 4.07 5.80
N CYS A 112 5.09 3.08 4.93
CA CYS A 112 4.10 2.05 4.62
C CYS A 112 3.97 1.05 5.77
N SER A 113 5.05 0.73 6.50
CA SER A 113 4.95 -0.11 7.70
C SER A 113 4.01 0.52 8.73
N ALA A 114 4.16 1.82 9.03
CA ALA A 114 3.26 2.53 9.93
C ALA A 114 1.79 2.50 9.47
N LEU A 115 1.55 2.65 8.16
CA LEU A 115 0.20 2.57 7.58
C LEU A 115 -0.40 1.16 7.70
N LEU A 116 0.38 0.12 7.38
CA LEU A 116 -0.06 -1.27 7.45
C LEU A 116 -0.34 -1.70 8.90
N ASP A 117 0.50 -1.26 9.85
CA ASP A 117 0.31 -1.49 11.28
C ASP A 117 -1.00 -0.85 11.76
N ARG A 118 -1.27 0.40 11.35
CA ARG A 118 -2.52 1.13 11.65
C ARG A 118 -3.77 0.43 11.13
N LEU A 119 -3.63 -0.38 10.08
CA LEU A 119 -4.72 -1.09 9.43
C LEU A 119 -4.75 -2.59 9.78
N HIS A 120 -3.86 -3.05 10.65
CA HIS A 120 -3.73 -4.45 11.07
C HIS A 120 -3.48 -5.41 9.90
N VAL A 121 -2.71 -4.95 8.90
CA VAL A 121 -2.25 -5.78 7.77
C VAL A 121 -0.92 -6.42 8.14
N THR A 122 -0.83 -7.75 8.05
CA THR A 122 0.41 -8.47 8.36
C THR A 122 1.29 -8.57 7.11
N VAL A 123 2.54 -8.10 7.22
CA VAL A 123 3.55 -8.29 6.17
C VAL A 123 4.18 -9.67 6.30
N MET A 124 4.28 -10.39 5.18
CA MET A 124 4.90 -11.70 5.10
C MET A 124 6.25 -11.62 4.37
N ASP A 125 7.30 -12.15 5.01
CA ASP A 125 8.68 -12.13 4.50
C ASP A 125 9.05 -13.35 3.64
N THR A 126 8.12 -14.28 3.41
CA THR A 126 8.30 -15.48 2.57
C THR A 126 8.38 -15.16 1.10
#